data_AF-A0AAE3UFS3-F1
#
_entry.id   AF-A0AAE3UFS3-F1
#
_cell.length_a   1.000
_cell.length_b   1.000
_cell.length_c   1.000
_cell.angle_alpha   90.00
_cell.angle_beta   90.00
_cell.angle_gamma   90.00
#
_symmetry.space_group_name_H-M   'P 1'
#
loop_
_entity.id
_entity.type
_entity.pdbx_description
1 polymer ?
#
loop_
_entity_poly.entity_id
_entity_poly.type
_entity_poly.pdbx_seq_one_letter_code
_entity_poly.pdbx_strand_id
1 'polypeptide(L)'
;MSRIVCYISLLLVFSDAFSQSNTDQMLGAPKVKYFLQLWHDFPNKKFYYTIDDSELPSSKSKTLKGLTVGVPMRFKEIALTIKFYNPLRYTIKTSDSLLADPSYQSIGEFAGALTTLLGNLPNAAPKQSPTVTAGAVPVGNANATVASVHDPFPIYPAGKFDPIMVKTTNDKNLPKASVISADESKNWAKKINALAAEELAEWKFISLQGNVQCIDTTSNLLKLLQQLDDRYFNASIRGVMKAYLLQLSQPDEMEEFGRVNKRFKVVLDSLDKVNQENIRLLQTFNGIISEPISKDLLRKNALSTNDYSCESFATYSQIVFKRFARARAEFQEKRNQMLDLAKKINSEVDGLMKQVVLPGDGSVRLTNAFILSRYDIHTENMRDIRIVVQERKLNLNGSPPSIDKTDNSFEGKLRLRAAQTFVAEFSMGGFYTNMTFPEYSIKYIDGVSKIAKSDERYSVGVAGMLNLTLNAIDGLAHPLIQLGVGSGNKRPVFLAGAGMRLSWKTPIIITAGPIWHWQQVLKNGYKEDSPIADEAVLKENLEYQFVSKPNLYLGIQIGF
;
A
#
# COMPACT_ATOMS: atom_id res chain seq x y z
N MET A 1 -36.59 -37.13 22.89
CA MET A 1 -35.76 -36.90 21.68
C MET A 1 -36.08 -35.59 20.96
N SER A 2 -37.33 -35.28 20.59
CA SER A 2 -37.68 -34.08 19.78
C SER A 2 -37.13 -32.74 20.32
N ARG A 3 -37.18 -32.48 21.64
CA ARG A 3 -36.64 -31.23 22.21
C ARG A 3 -35.11 -31.11 22.09
N ILE A 4 -34.39 -32.23 22.21
CA ILE A 4 -32.92 -32.26 22.08
C ILE A 4 -32.51 -31.96 20.63
N VAL A 5 -33.23 -32.54 19.66
CA VAL A 5 -33.01 -32.25 18.23
C VAL A 5 -33.25 -30.77 17.94
N CYS A 6 -34.31 -30.17 18.49
CA CYS A 6 -34.61 -28.75 18.29
C CYS A 6 -33.54 -27.81 18.87
N TYR A 7 -33.01 -28.10 20.06
CA TYR A 7 -31.91 -27.33 20.65
C TYR A 7 -30.61 -27.45 19.86
N ILE A 8 -30.28 -28.65 19.37
CA ILE A 8 -29.12 -28.87 18.51
C ILE A 8 -29.27 -28.11 17.19
N SER A 9 -30.45 -28.16 16.55
CA SER A 9 -30.71 -27.40 15.32
C SER A 9 -30.61 -25.89 15.53
N LEU A 10 -31.09 -25.35 16.66
CA LEU A 10 -30.98 -23.94 16.96
C LEU A 10 -29.51 -23.51 17.17
N LEU A 11 -28.73 -24.32 17.90
CA LEU A 11 -27.28 -24.08 18.11
C LEU A 11 -26.49 -24.15 16.80
N LEU A 12 -26.86 -25.04 15.87
CA LEU A 12 -26.23 -25.14 14.56
C LEU A 12 -26.51 -23.90 13.68
N VAL A 13 -27.74 -23.36 13.71
CA VAL A 13 -28.10 -22.17 12.91
C VAL A 13 -27.39 -20.90 13.42
N PHE A 14 -27.22 -20.75 14.74
CA PHE A 14 -26.49 -19.60 15.29
C PHE A 14 -24.97 -19.71 15.13
N SER A 15 -24.42 -20.92 15.02
CA SER A 15 -22.98 -21.11 14.84
C SER A 15 -22.52 -20.77 13.41
N ASP A 16 -23.32 -21.02 12.36
CA ASP A 16 -22.91 -20.72 10.98
C ASP A 16 -22.61 -19.22 10.72
N ALA A 17 -23.20 -18.29 11.48
CA ALA A 17 -22.93 -16.86 11.35
C ALA A 17 -21.64 -16.40 12.05
N PHE A 18 -21.12 -17.20 13.00
CA PHE A 18 -19.95 -16.86 13.82
C PHE A 18 -18.76 -17.84 13.66
N SER A 19 -18.97 -19.00 13.02
CA SER A 19 -18.06 -20.16 12.97
C SER A 19 -16.95 -20.09 11.90
N GLN A 20 -16.60 -18.93 11.36
CA GLN A 20 -15.36 -18.85 10.57
C GLN A 20 -14.16 -18.72 11.51
N SER A 21 -13.92 -19.79 12.27
CA SER A 21 -12.73 -19.94 13.11
C SER A 21 -11.51 -19.73 12.21
N ASN A 22 -10.70 -18.71 12.54
CA ASN A 22 -9.44 -18.47 11.82
C ASN A 22 -8.46 -19.65 11.97
N THR A 23 -8.75 -20.60 12.87
CA THR A 23 -7.99 -21.84 13.10
C THR A 23 -7.78 -22.63 11.81
N ASP A 24 -8.80 -22.79 10.95
CA ASP A 24 -8.64 -23.53 9.69
C ASP A 24 -7.70 -22.83 8.71
N GLN A 25 -7.64 -21.50 8.73
CA GLN A 25 -6.69 -20.75 7.92
C GLN A 25 -5.25 -20.88 8.45
N MET A 26 -5.09 -21.28 9.72
CA MET A 26 -3.79 -21.46 10.37
C MET A 26 -3.27 -22.88 10.26
N LEU A 27 -4.15 -23.87 10.35
CA LEU A 27 -3.81 -25.28 10.21
C LEU A 27 -3.42 -25.55 8.75
N GLY A 28 -2.18 -25.96 8.54
CA GLY A 28 -1.64 -26.15 7.18
C GLY A 28 -1.30 -24.84 6.46
N ALA A 29 -1.33 -23.69 7.15
CA ALA A 29 -0.81 -22.45 6.59
C ALA A 29 0.65 -22.65 6.17
N PRO A 30 1.04 -22.24 4.95
CA PRO A 30 2.42 -22.39 4.52
C PRO A 30 3.34 -21.55 5.42
N LYS A 31 4.54 -22.08 5.66
CA LYS A 31 5.52 -21.46 6.55
C LYS A 31 6.59 -20.73 5.74
N VAL A 32 6.80 -19.45 6.00
CA VAL A 32 7.85 -18.61 5.38
C VAL A 32 8.93 -18.28 6.41
N LYS A 33 10.19 -18.28 5.99
CA LYS A 33 11.38 -18.07 6.83
C LYS A 33 11.98 -16.69 6.58
N TYR A 34 12.24 -16.34 5.32
CA TYR A 34 13.02 -15.17 4.96
C TYR A 34 12.23 -14.22 4.07
N PHE A 35 11.62 -14.73 3.01
CA PHE A 35 10.93 -13.88 2.05
C PHE A 35 9.70 -14.54 1.43
N LEU A 36 8.71 -13.70 1.18
CA LEU A 36 7.56 -14.01 0.35
C LEU A 36 7.72 -13.23 -0.95
N GLN A 37 7.89 -13.93 -2.07
CA GLN A 37 8.04 -13.30 -3.37
C GLN A 37 6.72 -13.32 -4.13
N LEU A 38 6.26 -12.14 -4.53
CA LEU A 38 5.07 -11.93 -5.33
C LEU A 38 5.42 -11.95 -6.82
N TRP A 39 4.61 -12.68 -7.57
CA TRP A 39 4.59 -12.70 -9.02
C TRP A 39 3.31 -12.00 -9.45
N HIS A 40 3.41 -11.05 -10.37
CA HIS A 40 2.25 -10.35 -10.90
C HIS A 40 1.88 -10.91 -12.27
N ASP A 41 0.58 -10.89 -12.55
CA ASP A 41 0.00 -11.15 -13.87
C ASP A 41 -0.95 -9.99 -14.15
N PHE A 42 -0.37 -8.90 -14.65
CA PHE A 42 -1.09 -7.65 -14.92
C PHE A 42 -2.26 -7.81 -15.88
N PRO A 43 -2.15 -8.57 -17.00
CA PRO A 43 -3.29 -8.83 -17.89
C PRO A 43 -4.48 -9.48 -17.18
N ASN A 44 -4.23 -10.46 -16.30
CA ASN A 44 -5.29 -11.16 -15.57
C ASN A 44 -5.63 -10.56 -14.20
N LYS A 45 -4.98 -9.44 -13.81
CA LYS A 45 -5.19 -8.74 -12.53
C LYS A 45 -5.03 -9.67 -11.32
N LYS A 46 -4.01 -10.53 -11.35
CA LYS A 46 -3.75 -11.53 -10.31
C LYS A 46 -2.34 -11.43 -9.74
N PHE A 47 -2.22 -11.85 -8.49
CA PHE A 47 -0.96 -12.15 -7.84
C PHE A 47 -0.81 -13.65 -7.65
N TYR A 48 0.40 -14.14 -7.88
CA TYR A 48 0.86 -15.44 -7.42
C TYR A 48 2.00 -15.23 -6.41
N TYR A 49 2.33 -16.26 -5.65
CA TYR A 49 3.41 -16.14 -4.67
C TYR A 49 4.28 -17.41 -4.63
N THR A 50 5.54 -17.20 -4.25
CA THR A 50 6.51 -18.24 -3.88
C THR A 50 7.08 -17.93 -2.51
N ILE A 51 7.46 -18.97 -1.77
CA ILE A 51 7.97 -18.88 -0.39
C ILE A 51 9.40 -19.41 -0.36
N ASP A 52 10.29 -18.63 0.25
CA ASP A 52 11.67 -18.93 0.67
C ASP A 52 12.68 -19.47 -0.33
N ASP A 53 12.29 -20.18 -1.41
CA ASP A 53 13.13 -20.60 -2.56
C ASP A 53 12.49 -21.71 -3.42
N SER A 54 11.15 -21.78 -3.54
CA SER A 54 10.57 -22.68 -4.55
C SER A 54 10.98 -22.19 -5.95
N GLU A 55 11.95 -22.87 -6.58
CA GLU A 55 12.48 -22.51 -7.90
C GLU A 55 11.33 -22.35 -8.90
N LEU A 56 11.18 -21.12 -9.42
CA LEU A 56 10.13 -20.68 -10.35
C LEU A 56 8.71 -20.72 -9.76
N PRO A 57 7.73 -19.99 -10.34
CA PRO A 57 6.35 -20.37 -10.16
C PRO A 57 6.21 -21.75 -10.80
N SER A 58 6.47 -22.80 -10.03
CA SER A 58 6.04 -24.14 -10.41
C SER A 58 4.56 -24.05 -10.77
N SER A 59 4.03 -25.01 -11.54
CA SER A 59 2.59 -25.17 -11.77
C SER A 59 1.73 -25.18 -10.48
N LYS A 60 2.36 -25.12 -9.29
CA LYS A 60 1.76 -24.98 -7.96
C LYS A 60 1.65 -23.53 -7.45
N SER A 61 2.02 -22.50 -8.22
CA SER A 61 1.87 -21.11 -7.77
C SER A 61 0.39 -20.80 -7.51
N LYS A 62 0.04 -20.51 -6.25
CA LYS A 62 -1.35 -20.25 -5.86
C LYS A 62 -1.69 -18.77 -6.02
N THR A 63 -2.92 -18.48 -6.41
CA THR A 63 -3.40 -17.09 -6.46
C THR A 63 -3.48 -16.52 -5.05
N LEU A 64 -2.98 -15.30 -4.85
CA LEU A 64 -3.06 -14.59 -3.59
C LEU A 64 -4.52 -14.09 -3.36
N LYS A 65 -5.34 -14.93 -2.71
CA LYS A 65 -6.70 -14.57 -2.29
C LYS A 65 -6.82 -14.76 -0.77
N GLY A 66 -6.41 -13.75 0.00
CA GLY A 66 -6.49 -13.82 1.47
C GLY A 66 -5.59 -14.91 2.05
N LEU A 67 -4.36 -15.02 1.54
CA LEU A 67 -3.40 -16.03 1.99
C LEU A 67 -2.97 -15.72 3.43
N THR A 68 -3.09 -16.70 4.32
CA THR A 68 -2.44 -16.67 5.64
C THR A 68 -1.11 -17.42 5.56
N VAL A 69 -0.04 -16.82 6.06
CA VAL A 69 1.30 -17.40 6.09
C VAL A 69 1.83 -17.35 7.52
N GLY A 70 2.37 -18.47 7.99
CA GLY A 70 3.04 -18.55 9.29
C GLY A 70 4.53 -18.26 9.18
N VAL A 71 5.07 -17.48 10.10
CA VAL A 71 6.52 -17.23 10.21
C VAL A 71 7.07 -17.90 11.46
N PRO A 72 7.98 -18.88 11.36
CA PRO A 72 8.58 -19.51 12.54
C PRO A 72 9.26 -18.46 13.43
N MET A 73 9.00 -18.49 14.74
CA MET A 73 9.43 -17.45 15.70
C MET A 73 10.95 -17.17 15.72
N ARG A 74 11.77 -18.12 15.27
CA ARG A 74 13.23 -17.90 15.12
C ARG A 74 13.58 -16.84 14.07
N PHE A 75 12.67 -16.61 13.12
CA PHE A 75 12.75 -15.54 12.13
C PHE A 75 11.86 -14.40 12.60
N LYS A 76 12.49 -13.31 13.08
CA LYS A 76 11.78 -12.15 13.63
C LYS A 76 11.23 -11.22 12.56
N GLU A 77 11.80 -11.29 11.36
CA GLU A 77 11.52 -10.39 10.24
C GLU A 77 11.34 -11.22 8.97
N ILE A 78 10.41 -10.81 8.10
CA ILE A 78 10.32 -11.32 6.74
C ILE A 78 10.29 -10.17 5.72
N ALA A 79 10.87 -10.41 4.54
CA ALA A 79 10.80 -9.50 3.42
C ALA A 79 9.67 -9.87 2.46
N LEU A 80 8.77 -8.93 2.19
CA LEU A 80 7.84 -9.03 1.07
C LEU A 80 8.52 -8.48 -0.17
N THR A 81 8.76 -9.34 -1.15
CA THR A 81 9.38 -8.95 -2.42
C THR A 81 8.39 -9.09 -3.56
N ILE A 82 8.61 -8.36 -4.64
CA ILE A 82 7.88 -8.55 -5.89
C ILE A 82 8.86 -8.66 -7.04
N LYS A 83 8.58 -9.54 -8.00
CA LYS A 83 9.30 -9.56 -9.27
C LYS A 83 9.24 -8.19 -9.95
N PHE A 84 10.28 -7.89 -10.74
CA PHE A 84 10.39 -6.67 -11.51
C PHE A 84 9.08 -6.34 -12.22
N TYR A 85 8.70 -5.07 -12.13
CA TYR A 85 7.63 -4.45 -12.86
C TYR A 85 8.15 -3.13 -13.41
N ASN A 86 7.62 -2.68 -14.54
CA ASN A 86 8.00 -1.38 -15.08
C ASN A 86 7.32 -0.25 -14.27
N PRO A 87 8.08 0.59 -13.54
CA PRO A 87 7.51 1.61 -12.65
C PRO A 87 6.83 2.77 -13.38
N LEU A 88 7.02 2.87 -14.71
CA LEU A 88 6.29 3.81 -15.56
C LEU A 88 4.88 3.34 -15.91
N ARG A 89 4.67 2.02 -15.92
CA ARG A 89 3.37 1.40 -16.23
C ARG A 89 2.57 1.07 -14.99
N TYR A 90 3.24 0.84 -13.85
CA TYR A 90 2.59 0.42 -12.63
C TYR A 90 3.18 1.14 -11.42
N THR A 91 2.32 1.48 -10.46
CA THR A 91 2.73 1.83 -9.10
C THR A 91 2.17 0.77 -8.15
N ILE A 92 3.01 0.34 -7.22
CA ILE A 92 2.64 -0.64 -6.21
C ILE A 92 2.69 0.04 -4.87
N LYS A 93 1.59 -0.07 -4.12
CA LYS A 93 1.48 0.43 -2.76
C LYS A 93 1.19 -0.73 -1.83
N THR A 94 1.97 -0.81 -0.76
CA THR A 94 1.68 -1.68 0.38
C THR A 94 1.10 -0.83 1.50
N SER A 95 0.10 -1.39 2.17
CA SER A 95 -0.44 -0.87 3.42
C SER A 95 -0.75 -2.04 4.32
N ASP A 96 -0.59 -1.86 5.61
CA ASP A 96 -0.78 -2.94 6.57
C ASP A 96 -1.50 -2.47 7.83
N SER A 97 -2.09 -3.43 8.54
CA SER A 97 -2.74 -3.24 9.82
C SER A 97 -2.38 -4.36 10.77
N LEU A 98 -2.09 -4.01 12.02
CA LEU A 98 -1.91 -4.96 13.11
C LEU A 98 -3.27 -5.33 13.70
N LEU A 99 -3.50 -6.62 13.89
CA LEU A 99 -4.69 -7.18 14.50
C LEU A 99 -4.25 -8.12 15.63
N ALA A 100 -5.01 -8.17 16.72
CA ALA A 100 -4.77 -9.16 17.76
C ALA A 100 -4.94 -10.58 17.19
N ASP A 101 -4.03 -11.49 17.54
CA ASP A 101 -4.11 -12.87 17.11
C ASP A 101 -5.25 -13.60 17.86
N PRO A 102 -6.25 -14.17 17.15
CA PRO A 102 -7.39 -14.85 17.78
C PRO A 102 -6.99 -15.94 18.77
N SER A 103 -5.86 -16.61 18.54
CA SER A 103 -5.38 -17.65 19.47
C SER A 103 -5.05 -17.08 20.86
N TYR A 104 -4.55 -15.85 20.94
CA TYR A 104 -4.31 -15.18 22.23
C TYR A 104 -5.60 -14.69 22.87
N GLN A 105 -6.59 -14.28 22.06
CA GLN A 105 -7.93 -13.96 22.55
C GLN A 105 -8.59 -15.19 23.18
N SER A 106 -8.52 -16.35 22.52
CA SER A 106 -9.05 -17.61 23.05
C SER A 106 -8.42 -18.02 24.39
N ILE A 107 -7.11 -17.80 24.57
CA ILE A 107 -6.44 -18.03 25.86
C ILE A 107 -7.00 -17.07 26.93
N GLY A 108 -7.19 -15.80 26.59
CA GLY A 108 -7.77 -14.80 27.48
C GLY A 108 -9.21 -15.11 27.87
N GLU A 109 -10.03 -15.54 26.91
CA GLU A 109 -11.42 -15.97 27.13
C GLU A 109 -11.49 -17.19 28.05
N PHE A 110 -10.63 -18.18 27.83
CA PHE A 110 -10.53 -19.34 28.73
C PHE A 110 -10.12 -18.94 30.15
N ALA A 111 -9.11 -18.07 30.30
CA ALA A 111 -8.71 -17.55 31.59
C ALA A 111 -9.87 -16.78 32.28
N GLY A 112 -10.63 -15.99 31.53
CA GLY A 112 -11.85 -15.32 32.01
C GLY A 112 -12.93 -16.29 32.47
N ALA A 113 -13.19 -17.36 31.69
CA ALA A 113 -14.13 -18.40 32.07
C ALA A 113 -13.69 -19.15 33.34
N LEU A 114 -12.41 -19.49 33.45
CA LEU A 114 -11.82 -20.13 34.63
C LEU A 114 -11.95 -19.26 35.88
N THR A 115 -11.59 -17.98 35.80
CA THR A 115 -11.70 -17.05 36.94
C THR A 115 -13.15 -16.84 37.38
N THR A 116 -14.09 -16.70 36.44
CA THR A 116 -15.53 -16.58 36.74
C THR A 116 -16.05 -17.83 37.45
N LEU A 117 -15.68 -19.01 36.96
CA LEU A 117 -16.09 -20.28 37.53
C LEU A 117 -15.53 -20.49 38.94
N LEU A 118 -14.26 -20.17 39.16
CA LEU A 118 -13.62 -20.25 40.47
C LEU A 118 -14.13 -19.17 41.44
N GLY A 119 -14.48 -17.98 40.95
CA GLY A 119 -15.03 -16.89 41.75
C GLY A 119 -16.43 -17.18 42.29
N ASN A 120 -17.21 -18.02 41.60
CA ASN A 120 -18.55 -18.43 42.03
C ASN A 120 -18.56 -19.53 43.11
N LEU A 121 -17.40 -20.03 43.53
CA LEU A 121 -17.32 -20.98 44.64
C LEU A 121 -17.63 -20.27 45.98
N PRO A 122 -18.69 -20.66 46.70
CA PRO A 122 -18.96 -20.10 48.03
C PRO A 122 -17.77 -20.43 48.95
N ASN A 123 -17.18 -19.38 49.52
CA ASN A 123 -15.98 -19.38 50.39
C ASN A 123 -14.60 -19.44 49.71
N ALA A 124 -14.47 -19.33 48.39
CA ALA A 124 -13.16 -19.36 47.71
C ALA A 124 -12.43 -18.00 47.64
N ALA A 125 -13.11 -16.88 47.90
CA ALA A 125 -12.48 -15.57 47.90
C ALA A 125 -11.97 -15.18 49.30
N PRO A 126 -10.66 -14.94 49.52
CA PRO A 126 -10.27 -14.02 50.58
C PRO A 126 -10.95 -12.68 50.31
N LYS A 127 -11.62 -12.09 51.31
CA LYS A 127 -12.28 -10.77 51.22
C LYS A 127 -11.33 -9.76 50.56
N GLN A 128 -11.54 -9.47 49.28
CA GLN A 128 -10.73 -8.47 48.57
C GLN A 128 -11.10 -7.08 49.09
N SER A 129 -10.08 -6.30 49.43
CA SER A 129 -10.21 -4.87 49.68
C SER A 129 -10.51 -4.14 48.36
N PRO A 130 -11.33 -3.07 48.40
CA PRO A 130 -11.79 -2.39 47.19
C PRO A 130 -10.61 -1.77 46.43
N THR A 131 -10.42 -2.18 45.18
CA THR A 131 -9.43 -1.60 44.27
C THR A 131 -10.09 -0.60 43.33
N VAL A 132 -9.43 0.54 43.21
CA VAL A 132 -9.80 1.77 42.51
C VAL A 132 -9.84 1.57 40.99
N THR A 133 -10.95 1.97 40.37
CA THR A 133 -11.13 2.01 38.92
C THR A 133 -10.34 3.17 38.31
N ALA A 134 -9.30 2.88 37.53
CA ALA A 134 -8.63 3.87 36.69
C ALA A 134 -9.38 3.99 35.34
N GLY A 135 -9.92 5.17 35.07
CA GLY A 135 -10.64 5.49 33.84
C GLY A 135 -9.70 5.70 32.65
N ALA A 136 -10.05 5.10 31.51
CA ALA A 136 -9.43 5.38 30.22
C ALA A 136 -10.14 6.55 29.52
N VAL A 137 -9.37 7.52 29.04
CA VAL A 137 -9.83 8.67 28.25
C VAL A 137 -9.70 8.34 26.76
N PRO A 138 -10.69 8.67 25.89
CA PRO A 138 -10.53 8.52 24.46
C PRO A 138 -9.78 9.72 23.84
N VAL A 139 -8.74 9.41 23.06
CA VAL A 139 -7.94 10.37 22.28
C VAL A 139 -8.70 10.75 21.00
N GLY A 140 -9.05 12.02 20.86
CA GLY A 140 -9.64 12.59 19.63
C GLY A 140 -8.57 13.01 18.63
N ASN A 141 -8.70 12.53 17.39
CA ASN A 141 -7.89 12.97 16.25
C ASN A 141 -8.49 14.22 15.61
N ALA A 142 -7.73 15.32 15.60
CA ALA A 142 -8.06 16.55 14.86
C ALA A 142 -7.33 16.56 13.51
N ASN A 143 -8.11 16.63 12.42
CA ASN A 143 -7.63 16.88 11.07
C ASN A 143 -7.35 18.39 10.89
N ALA A 144 -6.14 18.73 10.45
CA ALA A 144 -5.78 20.08 10.00
C ALA A 144 -5.74 20.12 8.46
N THR A 145 -6.68 20.85 7.87
CA THR A 145 -6.69 21.27 6.47
C THR A 145 -5.82 22.51 6.30
N VAL A 146 -4.77 22.41 5.49
CA VAL A 146 -3.99 23.56 5.03
C VAL A 146 -4.42 23.91 3.62
N ALA A 147 -5.09 25.06 3.49
CA ALA A 147 -5.32 25.74 2.24
C ALA A 147 -4.06 26.55 1.88
N SER A 148 -3.55 26.39 0.65
CA SER A 148 -2.59 27.33 0.08
C SER A 148 -3.14 27.89 -1.23
N VAL A 149 -3.42 29.18 -1.18
CA VAL A 149 -3.79 30.08 -2.25
C VAL A 149 -2.57 30.31 -3.14
N HIS A 150 -2.73 30.15 -4.46
CA HIS A 150 -1.79 30.66 -5.45
C HIS A 150 -2.54 31.52 -6.47
N ASP A 151 -2.15 32.79 -6.51
CA ASP A 151 -2.64 33.79 -7.45
C ASP A 151 -2.20 33.46 -8.89
N PRO A 152 -3.09 33.59 -9.90
CA PRO A 152 -2.70 33.55 -11.29
C PRO A 152 -2.29 34.95 -11.79
N PHE A 153 -1.14 35.03 -12.45
CA PHE A 153 -0.77 36.18 -13.29
C PHE A 153 -1.79 36.39 -14.42
N PRO A 154 -2.10 37.64 -14.81
CA PRO A 154 -3.07 37.91 -15.87
C PRO A 154 -2.52 37.50 -17.24
N ILE A 155 -3.23 36.56 -17.88
CA ILE A 155 -3.08 36.22 -19.29
C ILE A 155 -3.78 37.31 -20.10
N TYR A 156 -3.03 38.07 -20.90
CA TYR A 156 -3.61 38.98 -21.88
C TYR A 156 -3.99 38.21 -23.16
N PRO A 157 -5.22 38.36 -23.68
CA PRO A 157 -5.62 37.71 -24.91
C PRO A 157 -4.90 38.33 -26.11
N ALA A 158 -4.51 37.48 -27.07
CA ALA A 158 -3.96 37.89 -28.35
C ALA A 158 -5.02 38.68 -29.14
N GLY A 159 -4.91 40.00 -29.13
CA GLY A 159 -5.69 40.87 -30.01
C GLY A 159 -5.31 40.62 -31.47
N LYS A 160 -6.31 40.37 -32.31
CA LYS A 160 -6.19 40.49 -33.77
C LYS A 160 -5.97 41.98 -34.09
N PHE A 161 -4.91 42.29 -34.84
CA PHE A 161 -4.66 43.62 -35.35
C PHE A 161 -4.81 43.63 -36.87
N ASP A 162 -5.53 44.62 -37.38
CA ASP A 162 -5.67 44.90 -38.79
C ASP A 162 -4.36 45.44 -39.40
N PRO A 163 -4.07 45.15 -40.67
CA PRO A 163 -2.84 45.55 -41.34
C PRO A 163 -2.72 47.08 -41.44
N ILE A 164 -1.58 47.61 -41.00
CA ILE A 164 -1.22 49.02 -41.20
C ILE A 164 -0.76 49.19 -42.65
N MET A 165 -1.57 49.86 -43.47
CA MET A 165 -1.20 50.26 -44.83
C MET A 165 -0.34 51.53 -44.77
N VAL A 166 0.96 51.38 -45.01
CA VAL A 166 1.89 52.51 -45.16
C VAL A 166 1.73 53.07 -46.58
N LYS A 167 1.29 54.33 -46.70
CA LYS A 167 1.31 55.07 -47.97
C LYS A 167 2.75 55.50 -48.28
N THR A 168 3.28 55.07 -49.42
CA THR A 168 4.55 55.54 -49.96
C THR A 168 4.35 56.90 -50.63
N THR A 169 5.00 57.94 -50.10
CA THR A 169 5.13 59.23 -50.76
C THR A 169 6.34 59.18 -51.72
N ASN A 170 6.10 59.42 -53.01
CA ASN A 170 7.14 59.57 -54.03
C ASN A 170 7.92 60.86 -53.79
N ASP A 171 9.08 60.76 -53.16
CA ASP A 171 10.03 61.87 -53.03
C ASP A 171 11.26 61.61 -53.91
N LYS A 172 11.58 62.55 -54.82
CA LYS A 172 12.55 62.37 -55.92
C LYS A 172 13.98 62.76 -55.57
N ASN A 173 14.27 63.08 -54.30
CA ASN A 173 15.60 63.47 -53.84
C ASN A 173 16.15 62.49 -52.79
N LEU A 174 16.35 61.23 -53.19
CA LEU A 174 17.09 60.28 -52.37
C LEU A 174 18.60 60.47 -52.60
N PRO A 175 19.41 60.58 -51.53
CA PRO A 175 20.87 60.51 -51.67
C PRO A 175 21.23 59.21 -52.41
N LYS A 176 22.26 59.25 -53.27
CA LYS A 176 22.79 58.04 -53.92
C LYS A 176 23.23 57.06 -52.84
N ALA A 177 22.32 56.15 -52.49
CA ALA A 177 22.56 55.09 -51.53
C ALA A 177 23.78 54.29 -52.01
N SER A 178 24.65 53.93 -51.06
CA SER A 178 25.75 53.02 -51.32
C SER A 178 25.20 51.76 -51.98
N VAL A 179 25.52 51.55 -53.25
CA VAL A 179 25.04 50.39 -54.03
C VAL A 179 25.58 49.14 -53.36
N ILE A 180 24.71 48.37 -52.72
CA ILE A 180 25.03 47.02 -52.24
C ILE A 180 25.44 46.21 -53.47
N SER A 181 26.57 45.50 -53.40
CA SER A 181 26.97 44.64 -54.50
C SER A 181 25.93 43.53 -54.71
N ALA A 182 25.69 43.15 -55.96
CA ALA A 182 24.71 42.11 -56.29
C ALA A 182 24.99 40.79 -55.52
N ASP A 183 26.26 40.49 -55.25
CA ASP A 183 26.68 39.29 -54.53
C ASP A 183 26.39 39.37 -53.04
N GLU A 184 26.55 40.54 -52.42
CA GLU A 184 26.18 40.75 -51.02
C GLU A 184 24.67 40.59 -50.82
N SER A 185 23.87 41.15 -51.74
CA SER A 185 22.40 41.00 -51.74
C SER A 185 21.96 39.54 -51.92
N LYS A 186 22.57 38.79 -52.86
CA LYS A 186 22.29 37.36 -53.05
C LYS A 186 22.65 36.51 -51.83
N ASN A 187 23.82 36.72 -51.25
CA ASN A 187 24.25 36.01 -50.04
C ASN A 187 23.30 36.29 -48.87
N TRP A 188 22.79 37.51 -48.78
CA TRP A 188 21.86 37.90 -47.75
C TRP A 188 20.46 37.30 -47.95
N ALA A 189 19.93 37.33 -49.17
CA ALA A 189 18.67 36.67 -49.50
C ALA A 189 18.73 35.17 -49.17
N LYS A 190 19.87 34.52 -49.43
CA LYS A 190 20.10 33.12 -49.03
C LYS A 190 20.02 32.92 -47.51
N LYS A 191 20.63 33.80 -46.70
CA LYS A 191 20.58 33.71 -45.23
C LYS A 191 19.16 33.90 -44.68
N ILE A 192 18.40 34.84 -45.23
CA ILE A 192 17.01 35.08 -44.82
C ILE A 192 16.10 33.93 -45.23
N ASN A 193 16.27 33.41 -46.45
CA ASN A 193 15.50 32.25 -46.92
C ASN A 193 15.85 30.96 -46.17
N ALA A 194 17.01 30.89 -45.51
CA ALA A 194 17.37 29.76 -44.66
C ALA A 194 16.62 29.74 -43.32
N LEU A 195 16.05 30.87 -42.89
CA LEU A 195 15.22 30.90 -41.70
C LEU A 195 13.96 30.05 -41.95
N ALA A 196 13.60 29.17 -41.01
CA ALA A 196 12.50 28.23 -41.10
C ALA A 196 11.26 28.66 -40.28
N ALA A 197 11.43 29.45 -39.21
CA ALA A 197 10.29 29.84 -38.36
C ALA A 197 9.19 30.59 -39.13
N GLU A 198 7.94 30.20 -38.86
CA GLU A 198 6.72 30.78 -39.44
C GLU A 198 6.53 32.23 -39.00
N GLU A 199 6.86 32.55 -37.74
CA GLU A 199 6.73 33.90 -37.19
C GLU A 199 7.65 34.91 -37.89
N LEU A 200 8.66 34.42 -38.62
CA LEU A 200 9.58 35.25 -39.38
C LEU A 200 9.17 35.39 -40.86
N ALA A 201 8.16 34.65 -41.34
CA ALA A 201 7.81 34.61 -42.78
C ALA A 201 7.45 36.00 -43.34
N GLU A 202 6.64 36.77 -42.60
CA GLU A 202 6.25 38.14 -42.96
C GLU A 202 7.48 39.07 -43.00
N TRP A 203 8.35 38.96 -42.00
CA TRP A 203 9.59 39.73 -41.95
C TRP A 203 10.54 39.38 -43.10
N LYS A 204 10.68 38.11 -43.47
CA LYS A 204 11.49 37.67 -44.63
C LYS A 204 11.01 38.34 -45.90
N PHE A 205 9.69 38.33 -46.14
CA PHE A 205 9.09 38.93 -47.33
C PHE A 205 9.36 40.44 -47.41
N ILE A 206 9.06 41.19 -46.33
CA ILE A 206 9.24 42.65 -46.28
C ILE A 206 10.73 43.04 -46.36
N SER A 207 11.61 42.22 -45.78
CA SER A 207 13.06 42.40 -45.85
C SER A 207 13.55 42.30 -47.29
N LEU A 208 13.07 41.30 -48.05
CA LEU A 208 13.47 41.05 -49.44
C LEU A 208 12.89 42.04 -50.46
N GLN A 209 11.76 42.69 -50.19
CA GLN A 209 11.07 43.57 -51.14
C GLN A 209 11.62 45.00 -51.26
N GLY A 210 12.63 45.39 -50.48
CA GLY A 210 13.21 46.73 -50.63
C GLY A 210 14.03 47.24 -49.45
N ASN A 211 13.95 46.58 -48.30
CA ASN A 211 14.63 47.02 -47.08
C ASN A 211 16.03 46.39 -46.89
N VAL A 212 16.51 45.58 -47.84
CA VAL A 212 17.87 44.99 -47.83
C VAL A 212 18.94 46.05 -47.59
N GLN A 213 18.71 47.26 -48.12
CA GLN A 213 19.64 48.38 -48.02
C GLN A 213 19.81 48.92 -46.60
N CYS A 214 18.78 48.77 -45.77
CA CYS A 214 18.79 49.23 -44.38
C CYS A 214 19.59 48.30 -43.47
N ILE A 215 19.80 47.04 -43.85
CA ILE A 215 20.19 45.98 -42.91
C ILE A 215 21.69 45.77 -42.89
N ASP A 216 22.28 45.76 -41.69
CA ASP A 216 23.66 45.35 -41.45
C ASP A 216 23.76 43.83 -41.51
N THR A 217 24.38 43.32 -42.57
CA THR A 217 24.55 41.87 -42.79
C THR A 217 25.53 41.21 -41.82
N THR A 218 26.29 42.02 -41.07
CA THR A 218 27.23 41.59 -40.03
C THR A 218 26.64 41.63 -38.62
N SER A 219 25.42 42.15 -38.49
CA SER A 219 24.64 42.27 -37.25
C SER A 219 24.71 41.02 -36.38
N ASN A 220 25.04 41.21 -35.10
CA ASN A 220 25.06 40.11 -34.14
C ASN A 220 23.65 39.60 -33.85
N LEU A 221 22.65 40.49 -33.83
CA LEU A 221 21.24 40.13 -33.72
C LEU A 221 20.80 39.13 -34.80
N LEU A 222 21.20 39.33 -36.06
CA LEU A 222 20.85 38.41 -37.15
C LEU A 222 21.54 37.05 -37.02
N LYS A 223 22.81 37.02 -36.57
CA LYS A 223 23.50 35.77 -36.28
C LYS A 223 22.81 34.99 -35.16
N LEU A 224 22.39 35.68 -34.10
CA LEU A 224 21.66 35.08 -32.98
C LEU A 224 20.28 34.59 -33.41
N LEU A 225 19.57 35.35 -34.25
CA LEU A 225 18.28 34.95 -34.80
C LEU A 225 18.40 33.65 -35.60
N GLN A 226 19.39 33.57 -36.49
CA GLN A 226 19.64 32.37 -37.29
C GLN A 226 20.01 31.18 -36.39
N GLN A 227 20.91 31.38 -35.42
CA GLN A 227 21.29 30.32 -34.47
C GLN A 227 20.10 29.81 -33.66
N LEU A 228 19.22 30.70 -33.19
CA LEU A 228 18.00 30.32 -32.49
C LEU A 228 17.09 29.53 -33.43
N ASP A 229 16.81 30.04 -34.62
CA ASP A 229 15.93 29.38 -35.57
C ASP A 229 16.43 27.96 -35.95
N ASP A 230 17.71 27.84 -36.31
CA ASP A 230 18.36 26.57 -36.62
C ASP A 230 18.26 25.56 -35.46
N ARG A 231 18.52 26.01 -34.22
CA ARG A 231 18.47 25.14 -33.04
C ARG A 231 17.06 24.73 -32.67
N TYR A 232 16.09 25.63 -32.77
CA TYR A 232 14.71 25.30 -32.43
C TYR A 232 14.03 24.44 -33.50
N PHE A 233 14.41 24.60 -34.77
CA PHE A 233 13.90 23.78 -35.87
C PHE A 233 14.52 22.37 -35.89
N ASN A 234 15.84 22.25 -35.70
CA ASN A 234 16.52 20.96 -35.81
C ASN A 234 16.51 20.14 -34.50
N ALA A 235 16.48 20.78 -33.33
CA ALA A 235 16.44 20.06 -32.06
C ALA A 235 15.00 19.74 -31.65
N SER A 236 14.44 18.65 -32.20
CA SER A 236 13.20 18.05 -31.72
C SER A 236 13.41 17.36 -30.36
N ILE A 237 13.76 18.14 -29.31
CA ILE A 237 13.90 17.64 -27.93
C ILE A 237 12.64 16.87 -27.53
N ARG A 238 11.46 17.38 -27.91
CA ARG A 238 10.17 16.73 -27.65
C ARG A 238 10.06 15.37 -28.33
N GLY A 239 10.44 15.25 -29.61
CA GLY A 239 10.37 13.99 -30.34
C GLY A 239 11.36 12.97 -29.80
N VAL A 240 12.59 13.39 -29.54
CA VAL A 240 13.64 12.55 -28.93
C VAL A 240 13.19 12.07 -27.55
N MET A 241 12.78 12.99 -26.66
CA MET A 241 12.34 12.63 -25.31
C MET A 241 11.13 11.70 -25.32
N LYS A 242 10.14 11.99 -26.18
CA LYS A 242 8.97 11.12 -26.35
C LYS A 242 9.37 9.71 -26.79
N ALA A 243 10.28 9.58 -27.75
CA ALA A 243 10.77 8.28 -28.19
C ALA A 243 11.46 7.51 -27.05
N TYR A 244 12.32 8.16 -26.28
CA TYR A 244 13.01 7.51 -25.16
C TYR A 244 12.09 7.15 -24.00
N LEU A 245 11.15 8.01 -23.63
CA LEU A 245 10.18 7.69 -22.58
C LEU A 245 9.26 6.52 -22.98
N LEU A 246 8.88 6.46 -24.26
CA LEU A 246 8.15 5.31 -24.81
C LEU A 246 9.00 4.03 -24.81
N GLN A 247 10.29 4.12 -25.13
CA GLN A 247 11.21 2.98 -25.03
C GLN A 247 11.40 2.55 -23.58
N LEU A 248 11.49 3.48 -22.63
CA LEU A 248 11.64 3.17 -21.21
C LEU A 248 10.39 2.48 -20.62
N SER A 249 9.21 2.71 -21.21
CA SER A 249 7.97 2.05 -20.78
C SER A 249 7.74 0.65 -21.36
N GLN A 250 8.52 0.19 -22.35
CA GLN A 250 8.30 -1.13 -22.97
C GLN A 250 8.83 -2.32 -22.16
N PRO A 251 10.06 -2.27 -21.58
CA PRO A 251 10.67 -3.46 -20.99
C PRO A 251 9.84 -4.03 -19.83
N ASP A 252 9.64 -5.35 -19.88
CA ASP A 252 9.05 -6.15 -18.80
C ASP A 252 10.14 -6.90 -17.99
N GLU A 253 11.41 -6.74 -18.38
CA GLU A 253 12.57 -7.33 -17.71
C GLU A 253 13.52 -6.27 -17.15
N MET A 254 14.07 -6.54 -15.96
CA MET A 254 14.92 -5.60 -15.25
C MET A 254 16.23 -5.28 -15.98
N GLU A 255 16.86 -6.27 -16.61
CA GLU A 255 18.13 -6.09 -17.32
C GLU A 255 17.94 -5.18 -18.54
N GLU A 256 16.93 -5.45 -19.36
CA GLU A 256 16.58 -4.60 -20.50
C GLU A 256 16.22 -3.19 -20.04
N PHE A 257 15.37 -3.08 -19.01
CA PHE A 257 15.02 -1.79 -18.43
C PHE A 257 16.26 -1.02 -17.95
N GLY A 258 17.21 -1.68 -17.28
CA GLY A 258 18.46 -1.08 -16.85
C GLY A 258 19.32 -0.57 -18.02
N ARG A 259 19.41 -1.32 -19.12
CA ARG A 259 20.12 -0.88 -20.35
C ARG A 259 19.45 0.34 -20.97
N VAL A 260 18.12 0.35 -21.09
CA VAL A 260 17.37 1.49 -21.65
C VAL A 260 17.49 2.71 -20.74
N ASN A 261 17.37 2.53 -19.42
CA ASN A 261 17.52 3.62 -18.44
C ASN A 261 18.92 4.25 -18.49
N LYS A 262 19.98 3.45 -18.64
CA LYS A 262 21.35 3.97 -18.79
C LYS A 262 21.49 4.87 -20.03
N ARG A 263 20.91 4.46 -21.17
CA ARG A 263 20.90 5.29 -22.38
C ARG A 263 20.07 6.55 -22.19
N PHE A 264 18.91 6.41 -21.56
CA PHE A 264 18.02 7.53 -21.24
C PHE A 264 18.73 8.60 -20.41
N LYS A 265 19.50 8.24 -19.37
CA LYS A 265 20.30 9.19 -18.57
C LYS A 265 21.28 10.00 -19.39
N VAL A 266 22.07 9.33 -20.24
CA VAL A 266 23.07 10.01 -21.09
C VAL A 266 22.39 11.01 -22.03
N VAL A 267 21.24 10.63 -22.58
CA VAL A 267 20.45 11.51 -23.45
C VAL A 267 19.83 12.65 -22.67
N LEU A 268 19.30 12.38 -21.47
CA LEU A 268 18.71 13.40 -20.60
C LEU A 268 19.72 14.48 -20.23
N ASP A 269 20.95 14.09 -19.85
CA ASP A 269 22.03 15.03 -19.53
C ASP A 269 22.44 15.87 -20.75
N SER A 270 22.50 15.26 -21.94
CA SER A 270 22.80 15.95 -23.19
C SER A 270 21.69 16.96 -23.56
N LEU A 271 20.43 16.53 -23.45
CA LEU A 271 19.27 17.39 -23.74
C LEU A 271 19.18 18.54 -22.74
N ASP A 272 19.48 18.32 -21.46
CA ASP A 272 19.51 19.38 -20.46
C ASP A 272 20.57 20.44 -20.78
N LYS A 273 21.77 20.03 -21.19
CA LYS A 273 22.83 20.98 -21.63
C LYS A 273 22.40 21.81 -22.83
N VAL A 274 21.85 21.16 -23.87
CA VAL A 274 21.32 21.85 -25.06
C VAL A 274 20.20 22.82 -24.68
N ASN A 275 19.35 22.42 -23.72
CA ASN A 275 18.25 23.22 -23.22
C ASN A 275 18.72 24.48 -22.49
N GLN A 276 19.72 24.37 -21.60
CA GLN A 276 20.32 25.51 -20.90
C GLN A 276 20.98 26.49 -21.87
N GLU A 277 21.67 25.98 -22.90
CA GLU A 277 22.27 26.83 -23.93
C GLU A 277 21.21 27.58 -24.74
N ASN A 278 20.09 26.92 -25.10
CA ASN A 278 18.98 27.58 -25.78
C ASN A 278 18.32 28.67 -24.92
N ILE A 279 18.15 28.43 -23.62
CA ILE A 279 17.66 29.45 -22.67
C ILE A 279 18.59 30.66 -22.67
N ARG A 280 19.91 30.45 -22.57
CA ARG A 280 20.91 31.51 -22.59
C ARG A 280 20.88 32.32 -23.89
N LEU A 281 20.79 31.64 -25.03
CA LEU A 281 20.69 32.28 -26.35
C LEU A 281 19.41 33.12 -26.44
N LEU A 282 18.27 32.59 -25.99
CA LEU A 282 16.99 33.29 -26.01
C LEU A 282 17.00 34.51 -25.08
N GLN A 283 17.58 34.39 -23.88
CA GLN A 283 17.74 35.52 -22.95
C GLN A 283 18.64 36.61 -23.54
N THR A 284 19.75 36.22 -24.18
CA THR A 284 20.66 37.15 -24.85
C THR A 284 19.96 37.88 -25.99
N PHE A 285 19.25 37.14 -26.85
CA PHE A 285 18.45 37.71 -27.93
C PHE A 285 17.36 38.65 -27.41
N ASN A 286 16.65 38.25 -26.36
CA ASN A 286 15.60 39.06 -25.75
C ASN A 286 16.16 40.36 -25.15
N GLY A 287 17.36 40.32 -24.56
CA GLY A 287 18.07 41.51 -24.08
C GLY A 287 18.36 42.50 -25.22
N ILE A 288 18.90 42.02 -26.34
CA ILE A 288 19.22 42.85 -27.51
C ILE A 288 17.95 43.49 -28.10
N ILE A 289 16.85 42.73 -28.24
CA ILE A 289 15.61 43.26 -28.82
C ILE A 289 14.77 44.10 -27.85
N SER A 290 15.14 44.17 -26.57
CA SER A 290 14.47 45.01 -25.58
C SER A 290 14.91 46.48 -25.71
N GLU A 291 16.12 46.71 -26.21
CA GLU A 291 16.62 48.04 -26.59
C GLU A 291 16.21 48.40 -28.04
N PRO A 292 16.31 49.67 -28.45
CA PRO A 292 16.14 50.05 -29.86
C PRO A 292 17.14 49.29 -30.75
N ILE A 293 16.64 48.34 -31.54
CA ILE A 293 17.49 47.46 -32.35
C ILE A 293 18.16 48.17 -33.52
N SER A 294 17.81 49.44 -33.77
CA SER A 294 18.35 50.25 -34.84
C SER A 294 19.89 50.32 -34.81
N LYS A 295 20.50 50.25 -33.62
CA LYS A 295 21.96 50.29 -33.46
C LYS A 295 22.69 49.02 -33.92
N ASP A 296 22.03 47.86 -33.90
CA ASP A 296 22.64 46.57 -34.26
C ASP A 296 22.08 46.00 -35.57
N LEU A 297 20.83 46.32 -35.93
CA LEU A 297 20.19 45.83 -37.15
C LEU A 297 20.48 46.73 -38.36
N LEU A 298 20.57 48.05 -38.17
CA LEU A 298 20.72 48.99 -39.29
C LEU A 298 22.19 49.29 -39.59
N ARG A 299 22.50 49.49 -40.89
CA ARG A 299 23.84 49.95 -41.29
C ARG A 299 24.14 51.33 -40.71
N LYS A 300 25.40 51.58 -40.33
CA LYS A 300 25.85 52.87 -39.79
C LYS A 300 25.52 54.06 -40.68
N ASN A 301 25.57 53.90 -42.00
CA ASN A 301 25.23 54.96 -42.95
C ASN A 301 23.72 55.23 -43.03
N ALA A 302 22.86 54.22 -42.86
CA ALA A 302 21.41 54.40 -42.78
C ALA A 302 20.98 55.18 -41.52
N LEU A 303 21.72 55.03 -40.42
CA LEU A 303 21.53 55.82 -39.20
C LEU A 303 21.91 57.31 -39.39
N SER A 304 22.87 57.60 -40.27
CA SER A 304 23.38 58.97 -40.49
C SER A 304 22.51 59.82 -41.43
N THR A 305 21.71 59.18 -42.29
CA THR A 305 20.85 59.86 -43.26
C THR A 305 19.44 60.16 -42.75
N ASN A 306 19.12 59.77 -41.50
CA ASN A 306 17.80 59.92 -40.89
C ASN A 306 16.67 59.39 -41.80
N ASP A 307 16.91 58.25 -42.44
CA ASP A 307 15.97 57.64 -43.38
C ASP A 307 14.80 57.02 -42.61
N TYR A 308 13.67 57.74 -42.63
CA TYR A 308 12.42 57.35 -41.96
C TYR A 308 11.96 55.93 -42.34
N SER A 309 12.30 55.47 -43.56
CA SER A 309 11.96 54.12 -44.01
C SER A 309 12.75 53.04 -43.26
N CYS A 310 14.05 53.25 -43.03
CA CYS A 310 14.89 52.32 -42.28
C CYS A 310 14.56 52.29 -40.79
N GLU A 311 14.20 53.43 -40.20
CA GLU A 311 13.74 53.49 -38.80
C GLU A 311 12.40 52.78 -38.59
N SER A 312 11.45 53.00 -39.51
CA SER A 312 10.16 52.29 -39.52
C SER A 312 10.37 50.77 -39.67
N PHE A 313 11.28 50.36 -40.55
CA PHE A 313 11.64 48.95 -40.73
C PHE A 313 12.30 48.33 -39.49
N ALA A 314 13.17 49.06 -38.78
CA ALA A 314 13.76 48.59 -37.53
C ALA A 314 12.70 48.41 -36.44
N THR A 315 11.77 49.35 -36.32
CA THR A 315 10.64 49.25 -35.37
C THR A 315 9.77 48.04 -35.67
N TYR A 316 9.42 47.84 -36.94
CA TYR A 316 8.66 46.67 -37.39
C TYR A 316 9.41 45.36 -37.10
N SER A 317 10.70 45.29 -37.40
CA SER A 317 11.55 44.13 -37.13
C SER A 317 11.59 43.80 -35.63
N GLN A 318 11.66 44.81 -34.76
CA GLN A 318 11.63 44.61 -33.32
C GLN A 318 10.31 43.97 -32.85
N ILE A 319 9.18 44.38 -33.43
CA ILE A 319 7.87 43.78 -33.12
C ILE A 319 7.87 42.30 -33.52
N VAL A 320 8.32 41.97 -34.74
CA VAL A 320 8.35 40.59 -35.22
C VAL A 320 9.30 39.73 -34.37
N PHE A 321 10.50 40.23 -34.05
CA PHE A 321 11.46 39.50 -33.24
C PHE A 321 10.97 39.28 -31.81
N LYS A 322 10.23 40.22 -31.22
CA LYS A 322 9.57 40.03 -29.92
C LYS A 322 8.51 38.94 -29.98
N ARG A 323 7.71 38.88 -31.06
CA ARG A 323 6.74 37.79 -31.28
C ARG A 323 7.43 36.44 -31.40
N PHE A 324 8.49 36.36 -32.22
CA PHE A 324 9.32 35.16 -32.35
C PHE A 324 9.91 34.73 -31.00
N ALA A 325 10.54 35.65 -30.27
CA ALA A 325 11.13 35.36 -28.96
C ALA A 325 10.08 34.84 -27.96
N ARG A 326 8.87 35.44 -27.93
CA ARG A 326 7.76 34.96 -27.10
C ARG A 326 7.35 33.54 -27.49
N ALA A 327 7.13 33.26 -28.77
CA ALA A 327 6.78 31.92 -29.24
C ALA A 327 7.86 30.89 -28.86
N ARG A 328 9.15 31.23 -29.03
CA ARG A 328 10.26 30.36 -28.61
C ARG A 328 10.34 30.19 -27.10
N ALA A 329 10.01 31.21 -26.30
CA ALA A 329 9.92 31.10 -24.85
C ALA A 329 8.81 30.12 -24.41
N GLU A 330 7.64 30.16 -25.04
CA GLU A 330 6.57 29.19 -24.78
C GLU A 330 6.97 27.75 -25.15
N PHE A 331 7.67 27.58 -26.29
CA PHE A 331 8.25 26.28 -26.64
C PHE A 331 9.29 25.82 -25.63
N GLN A 332 10.11 26.74 -25.13
CA GLN A 332 11.16 26.49 -24.15
C GLN A 332 10.56 26.06 -22.80
N GLU A 333 9.47 26.69 -22.39
CA GLU A 333 8.74 26.31 -21.18
C GLU A 333 8.18 24.89 -21.27
N LYS A 334 7.55 24.53 -22.40
CA LYS A 334 7.09 23.15 -22.64
C LYS A 334 8.24 22.12 -22.63
N ARG A 335 9.43 22.51 -23.10
CA ARG A 335 10.64 21.66 -23.03
C ARG A 335 11.12 21.48 -21.59
N ASN A 336 11.13 22.55 -20.79
CA ASN A 336 11.49 22.49 -19.37
C ASN A 336 10.56 21.53 -18.63
N GLN A 337 9.25 21.66 -18.81
CA GLN A 337 8.27 20.76 -18.18
C GLN A 337 8.49 19.28 -18.54
N MET A 338 8.87 18.99 -19.79
CA MET A 338 9.19 17.64 -20.23
C MET A 338 10.51 17.13 -19.62
N LEU A 339 11.53 17.98 -19.52
CA LEU A 339 12.81 17.64 -18.88
C LEU A 339 12.63 17.41 -17.39
N ASP A 340 11.81 18.21 -16.72
CA ASP A 340 11.50 18.06 -15.30
C ASP A 340 10.77 16.74 -15.03
N LEU A 341 9.79 16.39 -15.88
CA LEU A 341 9.15 15.07 -15.84
C LEU A 341 10.18 13.94 -16.04
N ALA A 342 11.06 14.06 -17.03
CA ALA A 342 12.09 13.08 -17.32
C ALA A 342 13.09 12.91 -16.17
N LYS A 343 13.53 14.01 -15.55
CA LYS A 343 14.39 14.02 -14.35
C LYS A 343 13.69 13.38 -13.16
N LYS A 344 12.42 13.71 -12.93
CA LYS A 344 11.60 13.08 -11.90
C LYS A 344 11.50 11.57 -12.11
N ILE A 345 11.16 11.13 -13.32
CA ILE A 345 11.13 9.72 -13.71
C ILE A 345 12.47 9.05 -13.41
N ASN A 346 13.57 9.65 -13.86
CA ASN A 346 14.90 9.11 -13.64
C ASN A 346 15.22 8.94 -12.15
N SER A 347 14.85 9.93 -11.33
CA SER A 347 15.04 9.86 -9.87
C SER A 347 14.18 8.78 -9.19
N GLU A 348 12.90 8.62 -9.59
CA GLU A 348 12.01 7.57 -9.08
C GLU A 348 12.55 6.19 -9.45
N VAL A 349 12.97 6.02 -10.71
CA VAL A 349 13.56 4.79 -11.21
C VAL A 349 14.85 4.45 -10.46
N ASP A 350 15.75 5.42 -10.27
CA ASP A 350 17.00 5.20 -9.54
C ASP A 350 16.78 4.84 -8.08
N GLY A 351 15.78 5.44 -7.43
CA GLY A 351 15.35 5.07 -6.09
C GLY A 351 14.91 3.61 -6.01
N LEU A 352 14.06 3.18 -6.94
CA LEU A 352 13.58 1.79 -7.00
C LEU A 352 14.71 0.79 -7.33
N MET A 353 15.59 1.13 -8.26
CA MET A 353 16.72 0.26 -8.64
C MET A 353 17.73 0.08 -7.52
N LYS A 354 17.81 1.01 -6.56
CA LYS A 354 18.59 0.85 -5.32
C LYS A 354 17.94 -0.07 -4.29
N GLN A 355 16.63 -0.28 -4.36
CA GLN A 355 15.86 -1.18 -3.47
C GLN A 355 15.85 -2.63 -3.97
N VAL A 356 16.57 -2.93 -5.05
CA VAL A 356 16.72 -4.29 -5.56
C VAL A 356 17.55 -5.10 -4.57
N VAL A 357 17.10 -6.30 -4.26
CA VAL A 357 17.86 -7.24 -3.43
C VAL A 357 19.15 -7.60 -4.17
N LEU A 358 20.30 -7.10 -3.70
CA LEU A 358 21.60 -7.64 -4.07
C LEU A 358 21.86 -8.85 -3.14
N PRO A 359 22.01 -10.07 -3.67
CA PRO A 359 22.24 -11.25 -2.84
C PRO A 359 23.56 -11.07 -2.05
N GLY A 360 23.46 -11.00 -0.72
CA GLY A 360 24.57 -10.67 0.16
C GLY A 360 25.49 -11.84 0.51
N ASP A 361 25.09 -13.09 0.22
CA ASP A 361 25.74 -14.27 0.77
C ASP A 361 25.72 -15.51 -0.14
N GLY A 362 25.37 -15.37 -1.43
CA GLY A 362 25.31 -16.50 -2.34
C GLY A 362 24.15 -17.48 -2.08
N SER A 363 23.25 -17.19 -1.13
CA SER A 363 21.93 -17.82 -1.11
C SER A 363 21.04 -17.28 -2.23
N VAL A 364 20.08 -18.09 -2.65
CA VAL A 364 19.49 -18.18 -3.98
C VAL A 364 18.95 -16.85 -4.57
N ARG A 365 19.04 -16.80 -5.90
CA ARG A 365 18.80 -15.68 -6.80
C ARG A 365 17.38 -15.08 -6.68
N LEU A 366 17.18 -14.12 -5.78
CA LEU A 366 16.17 -13.05 -5.93
C LEU A 366 16.56 -12.08 -7.07
N THR A 367 17.09 -12.60 -8.18
CA THR A 367 17.43 -11.79 -9.35
C THR A 367 16.15 -11.18 -9.90
N ASN A 368 16.15 -9.86 -10.08
CA ASN A 368 15.03 -9.09 -10.61
C ASN A 368 13.83 -9.00 -9.67
N ALA A 369 14.06 -8.80 -8.37
CA ALA A 369 12.99 -8.51 -7.41
C ALA A 369 13.25 -7.23 -6.62
N PHE A 370 12.17 -6.50 -6.31
CA PHE A 370 12.17 -5.34 -5.43
C PHE A 370 11.67 -5.73 -4.04
N ILE A 371 12.32 -5.20 -2.99
CA ILE A 371 11.76 -5.26 -1.63
C ILE A 371 10.61 -4.25 -1.56
N LEU A 372 9.39 -4.73 -1.33
CA LEU A 372 8.24 -3.84 -1.10
C LEU A 372 8.25 -3.32 0.33
N SER A 373 8.40 -4.23 1.29
CA SER A 373 8.36 -3.94 2.72
C SER A 373 9.08 -5.06 3.48
N ARG A 374 9.54 -4.75 4.69
CA ARG A 374 9.98 -5.74 5.68
C ARG A 374 9.04 -5.68 6.87
N TYR A 375 8.71 -6.83 7.43
CA TYR A 375 7.70 -6.94 8.48
C TYR A 375 8.23 -7.71 9.67
N ASP A 376 8.21 -7.06 10.83
CA ASP A 376 8.43 -7.71 12.11
C ASP A 376 7.22 -8.55 12.49
N ILE A 377 7.53 -9.74 13.03
CA ILE A 377 6.55 -10.74 13.45
C ILE A 377 6.48 -10.77 14.96
N HIS A 378 5.28 -10.55 15.46
CA HIS A 378 4.92 -10.64 16.87
C HIS A 378 4.07 -11.88 17.11
N THR A 379 4.11 -12.40 18.33
CA THR A 379 3.36 -13.61 18.66
C THR A 379 1.88 -13.30 18.93
N GLU A 380 1.63 -12.18 19.59
CA GLU A 380 0.35 -11.68 20.06
C GLU A 380 -0.48 -10.98 18.98
N ASN A 381 0.16 -10.60 17.87
CA ASN A 381 -0.46 -9.87 16.78
C ASN A 381 -0.23 -10.57 15.45
N MET A 382 -1.24 -10.52 14.59
CA MET A 382 -1.13 -10.81 13.17
C MET A 382 -1.12 -9.51 12.36
N ARG A 383 -0.58 -9.58 11.15
CA ARG A 383 -0.46 -8.43 10.24
C ARG A 383 -1.23 -8.70 8.95
N ASP A 384 -2.24 -7.89 8.70
CA ASP A 384 -2.98 -7.89 7.44
C ASP A 384 -2.31 -6.90 6.49
N ILE A 385 -1.79 -7.41 5.38
CA ILE A 385 -1.11 -6.66 4.34
C ILE A 385 -1.99 -6.60 3.11
N ARG A 386 -2.20 -5.39 2.64
CA ARG A 386 -2.89 -5.06 1.40
C ARG A 386 -1.87 -4.53 0.39
N ILE A 387 -1.77 -5.20 -0.74
CA ILE A 387 -0.94 -4.80 -1.87
C ILE A 387 -1.87 -4.31 -2.98
N VAL A 388 -1.75 -3.04 -3.35
CA VAL A 388 -2.52 -2.43 -4.44
C VAL A 388 -1.59 -2.13 -5.58
N VAL A 389 -1.89 -2.68 -6.76
CA VAL A 389 -1.26 -2.25 -8.01
C VAL A 389 -2.21 -1.33 -8.73
N GLN A 390 -1.70 -0.18 -9.14
CA GLN A 390 -2.41 0.78 -9.97
C GLN A 390 -1.63 0.99 -11.26
N GLU A 391 -2.32 0.83 -12.39
CA GLU A 391 -1.75 1.12 -13.70
C GLU A 391 -1.57 2.64 -13.87
N ARG A 392 -0.53 2.99 -14.60
CA ARG A 392 -0.11 4.36 -14.91
C ARG A 392 -0.05 4.52 -16.41
N LYS A 393 -0.42 5.69 -16.90
CA LYS A 393 -0.31 6.06 -18.31
C LYS A 393 0.51 7.33 -18.44
N LEU A 394 1.50 7.28 -19.31
CA LEU A 394 2.32 8.42 -19.63
C LEU A 394 1.56 9.34 -20.60
N ASN A 395 1.28 10.57 -20.17
CA ASN A 395 0.57 11.57 -20.95
C ASN A 395 1.54 12.65 -21.43
N LEU A 396 2.17 12.41 -22.58
CA LEU A 396 3.16 13.32 -23.19
C LEU A 396 2.54 14.43 -24.05
N ASN A 397 1.22 14.36 -24.27
CA ASN A 397 0.49 15.35 -25.04
C ASN A 397 -0.15 16.40 -24.13
N GLY A 398 -0.28 16.11 -22.83
CA GLY A 398 -0.72 17.07 -21.81
C GLY A 398 0.23 18.26 -21.66
N SER A 399 -0.31 19.35 -21.11
CA SER A 399 0.43 20.57 -20.77
C SER A 399 0.04 20.99 -19.34
N PRO A 400 0.82 20.62 -18.31
CA PRO A 400 2.12 19.93 -18.40
C PRO A 400 2.00 18.44 -18.75
N PRO A 401 3.05 17.82 -19.32
CA PRO A 401 3.12 16.38 -19.45
C PRO A 401 3.14 15.72 -18.08
N SER A 402 2.51 14.55 -17.96
CA SER A 402 2.30 13.89 -16.66
C SER A 402 2.36 12.37 -16.76
N ILE A 403 2.46 11.72 -15.61
CA ILE A 403 2.16 10.29 -15.46
C ILE A 403 0.86 10.17 -14.68
N ASP A 404 -0.21 9.90 -15.40
CA ASP A 404 -1.54 9.82 -14.85
C ASP A 404 -1.80 8.41 -14.32
N LYS A 405 -2.53 8.32 -13.22
CA LYS A 405 -3.05 7.04 -12.73
C LYS A 405 -4.29 6.68 -13.51
N THR A 406 -4.46 5.41 -13.83
CA THR A 406 -5.70 4.91 -14.42
C THR A 406 -6.61 4.35 -13.32
N ASP A 407 -7.89 4.16 -13.66
CA ASP A 407 -8.85 3.47 -12.77
C ASP A 407 -8.60 1.96 -12.71
N ASN A 408 -7.74 1.43 -13.59
CA ASN A 408 -7.33 0.04 -13.56
C ASN A 408 -6.41 -0.20 -12.37
N SER A 409 -6.96 -0.88 -11.37
CA SER A 409 -6.22 -1.38 -10.23
C SER A 409 -6.64 -2.81 -9.90
N PHE A 410 -5.79 -3.50 -9.17
CA PHE A 410 -6.12 -4.77 -8.54
C PHE A 410 -5.38 -4.90 -7.22
N GLU A 411 -5.90 -5.80 -6.39
CA GLU A 411 -5.49 -5.92 -5.00
C GLU A 411 -5.13 -7.37 -4.65
N GLY A 412 -4.05 -7.51 -3.91
CA GLY A 412 -3.67 -8.72 -3.20
C GLY A 412 -3.82 -8.51 -1.69
N LYS A 413 -4.35 -9.52 -0.99
CA LYS A 413 -4.39 -9.56 0.47
C LYS A 413 -3.58 -10.74 1.00
N LEU A 414 -2.75 -10.45 1.98
CA LEU A 414 -1.84 -11.36 2.65
C LEU A 414 -1.96 -11.16 4.16
N ARG A 415 -1.99 -12.23 4.93
CA ARG A 415 -1.96 -12.20 6.38
C ARG A 415 -0.69 -12.89 6.86
N LEU A 416 0.11 -12.20 7.65
CA LEU A 416 1.31 -12.74 8.29
C LEU A 416 1.03 -12.93 9.78
N ARG A 417 1.55 -14.02 10.34
CA ARG A 417 1.46 -14.30 11.76
C ARG A 417 2.63 -15.17 12.21
N ALA A 418 2.90 -15.20 13.52
CA ALA A 418 3.81 -16.20 14.05
C ALA A 418 3.28 -17.62 13.79
N ALA A 419 4.13 -18.50 13.30
CA ALA A 419 3.82 -19.92 13.18
C ALA A 419 3.82 -20.53 14.58
N GLN A 420 2.68 -21.11 14.96
CA GLN A 420 2.49 -21.75 16.25
C GLN A 420 2.46 -23.27 16.06
N THR A 421 3.11 -24.00 16.97
CA THR A 421 3.00 -25.46 17.02
C THR A 421 1.60 -25.89 17.45
N PHE A 422 1.03 -25.16 18.41
CA PHE A 422 -0.33 -25.36 18.90
C PHE A 422 -1.15 -24.13 18.56
N VAL A 423 -2.27 -24.34 17.87
CA VAL A 423 -3.28 -23.32 17.64
C VAL A 423 -4.26 -23.37 18.79
N ALA A 424 -4.28 -22.32 19.59
CA ALA A 424 -5.25 -22.18 20.66
C ALA A 424 -6.61 -21.81 20.06
N GLU A 425 -7.64 -22.55 20.43
CA GLU A 425 -9.03 -22.36 20.01
C GLU A 425 -9.93 -22.51 21.25
N PHE A 426 -10.74 -21.49 21.53
CA PHE A 426 -11.76 -21.58 22.55
C PHE A 426 -13.01 -22.24 21.97
N SER A 427 -13.61 -23.15 22.71
CA SER A 427 -14.83 -23.83 22.33
C SER A 427 -15.79 -23.96 23.52
N MET A 428 -17.04 -24.23 23.18
CA MET A 428 -18.03 -24.69 24.14
C MET A 428 -18.53 -26.06 23.71
N GLY A 429 -18.66 -26.96 24.67
CA GLY A 429 -19.01 -28.35 24.37
C GLY A 429 -19.80 -29.02 25.48
N GLY A 430 -20.51 -30.07 25.09
CA GLY A 430 -21.11 -31.02 26.00
C GLY A 430 -20.12 -32.13 26.34
N PHE A 431 -20.19 -32.67 27.55
CA PHE A 431 -19.42 -33.86 27.90
C PHE A 431 -20.29 -34.87 28.65
N TYR A 432 -20.02 -36.15 28.41
CA TYR A 432 -20.56 -37.27 29.17
C TYR A 432 -19.54 -37.71 30.23
N THR A 433 -20.01 -38.10 31.41
CA THR A 433 -19.19 -38.63 32.49
C THR A 433 -20.00 -39.56 33.39
N ASN A 434 -19.33 -40.32 34.25
CA ASN A 434 -19.95 -41.23 35.22
C ASN A 434 -19.83 -40.71 36.67
N MET A 435 -19.64 -39.39 36.84
CA MET A 435 -19.49 -38.79 38.17
C MET A 435 -20.78 -38.92 38.98
N THR A 436 -20.59 -39.15 40.27
CA THR A 436 -21.63 -39.08 41.29
C THR A 436 -21.27 -38.02 42.31
N PHE A 437 -22.26 -37.24 42.68
CA PHE A 437 -22.14 -36.14 43.60
C PHE A 437 -22.89 -36.48 44.89
N PRO A 438 -22.22 -36.52 46.05
CA PRO A 438 -22.96 -36.64 47.30
C PRO A 438 -23.79 -35.36 47.50
N GLU A 439 -25.07 -35.53 47.77
CA GLU A 439 -26.01 -34.48 48.13
C GLU A 439 -26.47 -34.73 49.56
N TYR A 440 -26.38 -33.69 50.38
CA TYR A 440 -26.78 -33.74 51.78
C TYR A 440 -28.12 -33.03 51.94
N SER A 441 -29.09 -33.71 52.54
CA SER A 441 -30.42 -33.20 52.83
C SER A 441 -30.81 -33.51 54.28
N ILE A 442 -31.91 -32.92 54.74
CA ILE A 442 -32.45 -33.22 56.08
C ILE A 442 -33.59 -34.23 55.94
N LYS A 443 -33.52 -35.32 56.71
CA LYS A 443 -34.57 -36.32 56.84
C LYS A 443 -35.02 -36.41 58.30
N TYR A 444 -36.34 -36.44 58.51
CA TYR A 444 -36.91 -36.62 59.85
C TYR A 444 -37.04 -38.12 60.16
N ILE A 445 -36.35 -38.57 61.19
CA ILE A 445 -36.41 -39.95 61.69
C ILE A 445 -36.70 -39.86 63.19
N ASP A 446 -37.81 -40.44 63.65
CA ASP A 446 -38.25 -40.43 65.06
C ASP A 446 -38.40 -39.01 65.65
N GLY A 447 -38.89 -38.05 64.85
CA GLY A 447 -39.06 -36.65 65.27
C GLY A 447 -37.76 -35.85 65.35
N VAL A 448 -36.61 -36.43 65.00
CA VAL A 448 -35.31 -35.76 64.97
C VAL A 448 -34.86 -35.52 63.53
N SER A 449 -34.49 -34.28 63.22
CA SER A 449 -33.82 -33.90 61.97
C SER A 449 -32.42 -34.51 61.91
N LYS A 450 -32.18 -35.41 60.95
CA LYS A 450 -30.89 -36.05 60.71
C LYS A 450 -30.38 -35.74 59.31
N ILE A 451 -29.06 -35.73 59.15
CA ILE A 451 -28.41 -35.56 57.85
C ILE A 451 -28.57 -36.85 57.03
N ALA A 452 -29.26 -36.76 55.91
CA ALA A 452 -29.33 -37.82 54.91
C ALA A 452 -28.36 -37.51 53.75
N LYS A 453 -27.74 -38.56 53.20
CA LYS A 453 -26.94 -38.47 51.98
C LYS A 453 -27.61 -39.24 50.85
N SER A 454 -27.69 -38.61 49.70
CA SER A 454 -28.04 -39.24 48.44
C SER A 454 -26.92 -39.03 47.43
N ASP A 455 -26.72 -39.98 46.52
CA ASP A 455 -25.78 -39.79 45.41
C ASP A 455 -26.55 -39.37 44.16
N GLU A 456 -26.28 -38.16 43.70
CA GLU A 456 -26.83 -37.66 42.44
C GLU A 456 -25.89 -38.00 41.29
N ARG A 457 -26.40 -38.70 40.27
CA ARG A 457 -25.62 -39.01 39.06
C ARG A 457 -25.57 -37.80 38.14
N TYR A 458 -24.37 -37.37 37.79
CA TYR A 458 -24.15 -36.32 36.82
C TYR A 458 -23.56 -36.90 35.54
N SER A 459 -24.44 -37.14 34.57
CA SER A 459 -24.06 -37.85 33.35
C SER A 459 -23.68 -36.93 32.20
N VAL A 460 -24.25 -35.71 32.14
CA VAL A 460 -24.07 -34.79 31.01
C VAL A 460 -23.84 -33.38 31.53
N GLY A 461 -22.80 -32.73 31.02
CA GLY A 461 -22.45 -31.37 31.37
C GLY A 461 -22.07 -30.50 30.20
N VAL A 462 -21.94 -29.21 30.47
CA VAL A 462 -21.44 -28.20 29.53
C VAL A 462 -20.18 -27.58 30.13
N ALA A 463 -19.17 -27.37 29.28
CA ALA A 463 -17.93 -26.72 29.67
C ALA A 463 -17.43 -25.78 28.56
N GLY A 464 -16.75 -24.72 28.99
CA GLY A 464 -15.87 -23.92 28.14
C GLY A 464 -14.50 -24.58 28.11
N MET A 465 -13.90 -24.68 26.94
CA MET A 465 -12.73 -25.53 26.71
C MET A 465 -11.71 -24.78 25.86
N LEU A 466 -10.44 -24.84 26.27
CA LEU A 466 -9.29 -24.39 25.49
C LEU A 466 -8.67 -25.59 24.80
N ASN A 467 -8.75 -25.62 23.48
CA ASN A 467 -8.14 -26.65 22.65
C ASN A 467 -6.83 -26.15 22.08
N LEU A 468 -5.77 -26.92 22.28
CA LEU A 468 -4.44 -26.69 21.73
C LEU A 468 -4.24 -27.66 20.56
N THR A 469 -4.67 -27.25 19.37
CA THR A 469 -4.65 -28.09 18.17
C THR A 469 -3.27 -28.11 17.53
N LEU A 470 -2.72 -29.30 17.26
CA LEU A 470 -1.37 -29.45 16.71
C LEU A 470 -1.33 -29.08 15.21
N ASN A 471 -0.56 -28.04 14.88
CA ASN A 471 -0.32 -27.56 13.52
C ASN A 471 0.88 -28.26 12.84
N ALA A 472 0.84 -29.59 12.80
CA ALA A 472 1.89 -30.42 12.21
C ALA A 472 1.37 -31.41 11.17
N ILE A 473 0.06 -31.63 11.11
CA ILE A 473 -0.56 -32.66 10.29
C ILE A 473 -1.54 -31.97 9.35
N ASP A 474 -1.32 -32.10 8.05
CA ASP A 474 -2.30 -31.72 7.03
C ASP A 474 -3.37 -32.82 6.96
N GLY A 475 -4.64 -32.45 6.91
CA GLY A 475 -5.73 -33.41 6.79
C GLY A 475 -7.05 -32.91 7.33
N LEU A 476 -8.03 -33.82 7.39
CA LEU A 476 -9.35 -33.55 7.95
C LEU A 476 -9.39 -33.63 9.48
N ALA A 477 -8.37 -34.21 10.11
CA ALA A 477 -8.37 -34.47 11.54
C ALA A 477 -7.03 -34.08 12.15
N HIS A 478 -7.07 -33.21 13.17
CA HIS A 478 -5.89 -32.70 13.84
C HIS A 478 -5.90 -33.11 15.31
N PRO A 479 -4.83 -33.73 15.82
CA PRO A 479 -4.75 -34.07 17.23
C PRO A 479 -4.68 -32.80 18.07
N LEU A 480 -5.27 -32.84 19.25
CA LEU A 480 -5.27 -31.71 20.17
C LEU A 480 -5.11 -32.16 21.63
N ILE A 481 -4.65 -31.21 22.46
CA ILE A 481 -4.70 -31.30 23.92
C ILE A 481 -5.73 -30.29 24.40
N GLN A 482 -6.51 -30.64 25.41
CA GLN A 482 -7.61 -29.82 25.90
C GLN A 482 -7.47 -29.54 27.39
N LEU A 483 -7.77 -28.30 27.77
CA LEU A 483 -8.12 -27.91 29.13
C LEU A 483 -9.56 -27.39 29.14
N GLY A 484 -10.34 -27.69 30.17
CA GLY A 484 -11.74 -27.30 30.22
C GLY A 484 -12.21 -26.96 31.62
N VAL A 485 -13.21 -26.09 31.68
CA VAL A 485 -13.91 -25.72 32.91
C VAL A 485 -15.41 -25.76 32.66
N GLY A 486 -16.15 -26.40 33.56
CA GLY A 486 -17.59 -26.56 33.42
C GLY A 486 -18.31 -26.52 34.75
N SER A 487 -19.64 -26.44 34.68
CA SER A 487 -20.49 -26.50 35.87
C SER A 487 -21.17 -27.87 35.97
N GLY A 488 -20.68 -28.72 36.86
CA GLY A 488 -21.33 -29.96 37.28
C GLY A 488 -22.37 -29.73 38.37
N ASN A 489 -23.66 -29.71 38.05
CA ASN A 489 -24.78 -29.41 38.97
C ASN A 489 -24.41 -28.51 40.18
N LYS A 490 -24.09 -27.22 39.91
CA LYS A 490 -23.66 -26.21 40.91
C LYS A 490 -22.26 -26.42 41.52
N ARG A 491 -21.44 -27.28 40.93
CA ARG A 491 -20.07 -27.58 41.35
C ARG A 491 -19.13 -27.35 40.17
N PRO A 492 -18.00 -26.68 40.34
CA PRO A 492 -17.04 -26.56 39.26
C PRO A 492 -16.46 -27.94 38.92
N VAL A 493 -16.19 -28.14 37.64
CA VAL A 493 -15.45 -29.28 37.13
C VAL A 493 -14.27 -28.79 36.31
N PHE A 494 -13.15 -29.47 36.42
CA PHE A 494 -11.95 -29.23 35.65
C PHE A 494 -11.71 -30.44 34.74
N LEU A 495 -11.57 -30.18 33.45
CA LEU A 495 -11.36 -31.20 32.43
C LEU A 495 -9.93 -31.05 31.90
N ALA A 496 -9.21 -32.15 31.74
CA ALA A 496 -8.03 -32.20 30.90
C ALA A 496 -8.12 -33.42 30.01
N GLY A 497 -7.74 -33.29 28.75
CA GLY A 497 -7.89 -34.40 27.82
C GLY A 497 -7.08 -34.26 26.56
N ALA A 498 -7.21 -35.26 25.71
CA ALA A 498 -6.69 -35.24 24.36
C ALA A 498 -7.82 -35.66 23.40
N GLY A 499 -7.67 -35.31 22.14
CA GLY A 499 -8.72 -35.56 21.17
C GLY A 499 -8.32 -35.24 19.75
N MET A 500 -9.36 -35.09 18.92
CA MET A 500 -9.22 -34.71 17.53
C MET A 500 -10.18 -33.59 17.19
N ARG A 501 -9.68 -32.61 16.45
CA ARG A 501 -10.44 -31.57 15.78
C ARG A 501 -10.67 -31.97 14.33
N LEU A 502 -11.92 -32.05 13.89
CA LEU A 502 -12.32 -32.38 12.53
C LEU A 502 -12.55 -31.09 11.73
N SER A 503 -11.74 -30.84 10.71
CA SER A 503 -11.74 -29.63 9.87
C SER A 503 -12.84 -29.68 8.79
N TRP A 504 -14.10 -29.73 9.22
CA TRP A 504 -15.28 -29.55 8.36
C TRP A 504 -15.70 -28.07 8.32
N LYS A 505 -16.79 -27.73 7.60
CA LYS A 505 -17.32 -26.36 7.56
C LYS A 505 -17.60 -25.78 8.96
N THR A 506 -17.97 -26.65 9.88
CA THR A 506 -18.14 -26.37 11.30
C THR A 506 -17.20 -27.33 12.03
N PRO A 507 -16.14 -26.85 12.69
CA PRO A 507 -15.15 -27.73 13.28
C PRO A 507 -15.74 -28.48 14.47
N ILE A 508 -15.80 -29.81 14.36
CA ILE A 508 -16.27 -30.69 15.42
C ILE A 508 -15.05 -31.21 16.18
N ILE A 509 -15.07 -31.05 17.50
CA ILE A 509 -13.99 -31.49 18.37
C ILE A 509 -14.49 -32.63 19.24
N ILE A 510 -13.77 -33.76 19.24
CA ILE A 510 -14.06 -34.93 20.06
C ILE A 510 -12.87 -35.15 20.99
N THR A 511 -13.15 -35.28 22.28
CA THR A 511 -12.13 -35.29 23.32
C THR A 511 -12.45 -36.30 24.40
N ALA A 512 -11.44 -36.89 25.01
CA ALA A 512 -11.62 -37.75 26.17
C ALA A 512 -10.46 -37.53 27.14
N GLY A 513 -10.71 -37.74 28.43
CA GLY A 513 -9.67 -37.56 29.43
C GLY A 513 -10.18 -37.60 30.86
N PRO A 514 -9.28 -37.31 31.82
CA PRO A 514 -9.64 -37.12 33.21
C PRO A 514 -10.51 -35.87 33.45
N ILE A 515 -11.48 -36.02 34.34
CA ILE A 515 -12.28 -34.93 34.89
C ILE A 515 -12.16 -34.92 36.42
N TRP A 516 -11.81 -33.76 36.97
CA TRP A 516 -11.78 -33.48 38.40
C TRP A 516 -12.95 -32.59 38.76
N HIS A 517 -13.36 -32.64 40.02
CA HIS A 517 -14.49 -31.86 40.51
C HIS A 517 -14.29 -31.49 41.97
N TRP A 518 -15.09 -30.53 42.42
CA TRP A 518 -15.25 -30.21 43.82
C TRP A 518 -16.49 -30.92 44.34
N GLN A 519 -16.34 -31.66 45.43
CA GLN A 519 -17.45 -32.31 46.14
C GLN A 519 -17.76 -31.55 47.42
N GLN A 520 -19.03 -31.51 47.80
CA GLN A 520 -19.39 -31.04 49.13
C GLN A 520 -19.04 -32.13 50.14
N VAL A 521 -18.42 -31.75 51.24
CA VAL A 521 -18.14 -32.62 52.39
C VAL A 521 -18.65 -31.96 53.67
N LEU A 522 -19.06 -32.76 54.63
CA LEU A 522 -19.45 -32.30 55.96
C LEU A 522 -18.19 -31.95 56.76
N LYS A 523 -18.12 -30.73 57.30
CA LYS A 523 -17.05 -30.31 58.22
C LYS A 523 -17.45 -30.50 59.68
N ASN A 524 -16.56 -30.15 60.62
CA ASN A 524 -16.82 -30.13 62.07
C ASN A 524 -17.25 -31.47 62.69
N GLY A 525 -16.89 -32.60 62.06
CA GLY A 525 -17.19 -33.93 62.60
C GLY A 525 -18.63 -34.41 62.39
N TYR A 526 -19.47 -33.65 61.68
CA TYR A 526 -20.78 -34.12 61.24
C TYR A 526 -20.63 -35.34 60.32
N LYS A 527 -21.48 -36.34 60.54
CA LYS A 527 -21.53 -37.58 59.74
C LYS A 527 -22.95 -37.80 59.23
N GLU A 528 -23.09 -38.71 58.28
CA GLU A 528 -24.39 -39.25 57.89
C GLU A 528 -25.14 -39.73 59.15
N ASP A 529 -26.46 -39.51 59.19
CA ASP A 529 -27.37 -39.78 60.32
C ASP A 529 -27.14 -38.96 61.62
N SER A 530 -26.19 -38.03 61.64
CA SER A 530 -26.02 -37.12 62.79
C SER A 530 -27.20 -36.13 62.91
N PRO A 531 -27.63 -35.77 64.14
CA PRO A 531 -28.70 -34.79 64.35
C PRO A 531 -28.23 -33.40 63.95
N ILE A 532 -29.11 -32.63 63.31
CA ILE A 532 -28.85 -31.26 62.89
C ILE A 532 -30.07 -30.37 63.14
N ALA A 533 -29.85 -29.12 63.56
CA ALA A 533 -30.95 -28.23 63.97
C ALA A 533 -31.85 -27.86 62.79
N ASP A 534 -31.25 -27.40 61.68
CA ASP A 534 -31.97 -26.93 60.51
C ASP A 534 -31.09 -26.92 59.24
N GLU A 535 -31.67 -26.51 58.11
CA GLU A 535 -31.00 -26.45 56.81
C GLU A 535 -29.93 -25.34 56.74
N ALA A 536 -30.05 -24.29 57.55
CA ALA A 536 -29.04 -23.23 57.60
C ALA A 536 -27.76 -23.76 58.24
N VAL A 537 -27.88 -24.46 59.37
CA VAL A 537 -26.75 -25.14 60.03
C VAL A 537 -26.14 -26.19 59.09
N LEU A 538 -26.95 -26.93 58.31
CA LEU A 538 -26.41 -27.85 57.31
C LEU A 538 -25.57 -27.12 56.26
N LYS A 539 -26.11 -26.05 55.67
CA LYS A 539 -25.39 -25.25 54.66
C LYS A 539 -24.11 -24.63 55.20
N GLU A 540 -24.11 -24.15 56.44
CA GLU A 540 -22.93 -23.62 57.11
C GLU A 540 -21.86 -24.69 57.36
N ASN A 541 -22.26 -25.96 57.52
CA ASN A 541 -21.40 -27.12 57.75
C ASN A 541 -21.04 -27.91 56.48
N LEU A 542 -21.36 -27.38 55.30
CA LEU A 542 -20.87 -27.91 54.03
C LEU A 542 -19.65 -27.09 53.57
N GLU A 543 -18.60 -27.80 53.15
CA GLU A 543 -17.44 -27.20 52.49
C GLU A 543 -17.17 -27.90 51.15
N TYR A 544 -16.61 -27.16 50.21
CA TYR A 544 -16.19 -27.73 48.92
C TYR A 544 -14.75 -28.23 49.01
N GLN A 545 -14.56 -29.53 48.79
CA GLN A 545 -13.25 -30.17 48.74
C GLN A 545 -12.93 -30.63 47.31
N PHE A 546 -11.72 -30.35 46.84
CA PHE A 546 -11.25 -30.86 45.55
C PHE A 546 -10.99 -32.37 45.63
N VAL A 547 -11.59 -33.13 44.72
CA VAL A 547 -11.37 -34.58 44.63
C VAL A 547 -10.20 -34.85 43.69
N SER A 548 -9.05 -35.26 44.25
CA SER A 548 -7.83 -35.51 43.47
C SER A 548 -7.91 -36.73 42.55
N LYS A 549 -8.77 -37.70 42.89
CA LYS A 549 -9.02 -38.89 42.05
C LYS A 549 -9.91 -38.49 40.85
N PRO A 550 -9.40 -38.51 39.62
CA PRO A 550 -10.19 -38.15 38.46
C PRO A 550 -11.23 -39.22 38.12
N ASN A 551 -12.32 -38.79 37.49
CA ASN A 551 -13.20 -39.66 36.70
C ASN A 551 -12.84 -39.52 35.22
N LEU A 552 -13.57 -40.22 34.34
CA LEU A 552 -13.40 -40.09 32.89
C LEU A 552 -14.53 -39.27 32.28
N TYR A 553 -14.22 -38.54 31.22
CA TYR A 553 -15.21 -37.88 30.39
C TYR A 553 -15.01 -38.18 28.91
N LEU A 554 -16.09 -38.03 28.14
CA LEU A 554 -16.11 -37.99 26.69
C LEU A 554 -16.82 -36.70 26.26
N GLY A 555 -16.10 -35.80 25.60
CA GLY A 555 -16.59 -34.48 25.18
C GLY A 555 -16.81 -34.37 23.68
N ILE A 556 -17.87 -33.65 23.30
CA ILE A 556 -18.16 -33.21 21.93
C ILE A 556 -18.35 -31.69 21.97
N GLN A 557 -17.65 -30.99 21.09
CA GLN A 557 -17.55 -29.52 21.11
C GLN A 557 -17.66 -28.98 19.69
N ILE A 558 -18.06 -27.71 19.59
CA ILE A 558 -18.02 -26.93 18.36
C ILE A 558 -16.96 -25.85 18.54
N GLY A 559 -15.95 -25.82 17.66
CA GLY A 559 -14.92 -24.78 17.65
C GLY A 559 -15.45 -23.46 17.08
N PHE A 560 -15.00 -22.34 17.65
CA PHE A 560 -15.39 -20.98 17.23
C PHE A 560 -14.20 -20.19 16.69
#